data_AF-A0A5B8FJD9-F1
#
_entry.id   AF-A0A5B8FJD9-F1
#
_cell.length_a   1.000
_cell.length_b   1.000
_cell.length_c   1.000
_cell.angle_alpha   90.00
_cell.angle_beta   90.00
_cell.angle_gamma   90.00
#
_symmetry.space_group_name_H-M   'P 1'
#
loop_
_entity.id
_entity.type
_entity.pdbx_description
1 polymer ?
#
loop_
_entity_poly.entity_id
_entity_poly.type
_entity_poly.pdbx_seq_one_letter_code
_entity_poly.pdbx_strand_id
1 'polypeptide(L)'
;MKARQGPVFAGWPRARAFLAHLLCLLLLGLPALPGRAAAPPEGESARATAAICDIVAREAAQESGVPLDVLRAITRTETGRKLEGAFLPWPWTINMEGKGLWFDSPSEALAYARARHAEGARSFDMGCFQVNFRWHGEHFASLDEMMDPLANARYAARFLSELYAESGDWVTAASHYHSRTPEFASRYGARFARLRASLPPMPEGTGFAALPRRASEVPATVAMVALPYTPGAVSLVLPAASGGLLTPARPLFD
;
A
#
# COMPACT_ATOMS: atom_id res chain seq x y z
N MET A 1 38.35 91.33 0.95
CA MET A 1 37.18 92.11 0.52
C MET A 1 35.91 91.37 0.89
N LYS A 2 35.10 92.00 1.74
CA LYS A 2 33.65 91.90 1.97
C LYS A 2 32.81 90.77 1.32
N ALA A 3 32.12 90.05 2.24
CA ALA A 3 30.68 89.83 2.33
C ALA A 3 29.96 88.91 1.31
N ARG A 4 29.17 87.97 1.84
CA ARG A 4 27.70 88.03 1.79
C ARG A 4 27.06 87.08 2.81
N GLN A 5 26.00 87.59 3.44
CA GLN A 5 25.09 86.90 4.35
C GLN A 5 24.05 86.09 3.55
N GLY A 6 23.54 85.02 4.14
CA GLY A 6 22.32 84.31 3.72
C GLY A 6 21.48 83.94 4.96
N PRO A 7 20.13 83.89 4.86
CA PRO A 7 19.25 84.19 5.99
C PRO A 7 18.72 82.98 6.77
N VAL A 8 18.19 83.37 7.94
CA VAL A 8 17.41 82.71 8.98
C VAL A 8 16.38 81.67 8.49
N PHE A 9 16.37 80.49 9.13
CA PHE A 9 15.18 79.63 9.32
C PHE A 9 15.05 79.38 10.82
N ALA A 10 14.10 80.05 11.49
CA ALA A 10 12.73 79.58 11.74
C ALA A 10 12.71 78.28 12.57
N GLY A 11 12.36 78.44 13.84
CA GLY A 11 12.37 77.37 14.84
C GLY A 11 11.29 76.32 14.63
N TRP A 12 11.62 75.09 15.01
CA TRP A 12 10.63 74.05 15.29
C TRP A 12 10.48 73.89 16.80
N PRO A 13 9.27 74.03 17.36
CA PRO A 13 9.03 73.70 18.75
C PRO A 13 9.15 72.21 19.01
N ARG A 14 9.59 71.95 20.24
CA ARG A 14 9.65 70.66 20.91
C ARG A 14 8.25 70.03 20.97
N ALA A 15 8.11 68.82 20.45
CA ALA A 15 7.10 67.87 20.92
C ALA A 15 7.79 66.52 21.15
N ARG A 16 8.63 66.51 22.18
CA ARG A 16 8.88 65.29 22.96
C ARG A 16 7.55 64.88 23.59
N ALA A 17 7.32 63.56 23.64
CA ALA A 17 6.42 62.85 24.56
C ALA A 17 5.25 62.07 23.95
N PHE A 18 5.45 61.27 22.88
CA PHE A 18 4.52 60.15 22.58
C PHE A 18 5.21 58.94 21.93
N LEU A 19 6.46 58.62 22.31
CA LEU A 19 7.17 57.47 21.72
C LEU A 19 7.85 56.55 22.75
N ALA A 20 7.25 56.37 23.93
CA ALA A 20 7.81 55.49 24.97
C ALA A 20 6.82 54.45 25.52
N HIS A 21 5.61 54.31 24.97
CA HIS A 21 4.65 53.27 25.38
C HIS A 21 4.25 52.29 24.27
N LEU A 22 4.74 52.48 23.04
CA LEU A 22 4.47 51.55 21.93
C LEU A 22 5.56 50.47 21.74
N LEU A 23 6.62 50.45 22.56
CA LEU A 23 7.69 49.44 22.45
C LEU A 23 7.60 48.33 23.51
N CYS A 24 6.71 48.43 24.50
CA CYS A 24 6.58 47.42 25.57
C CYS A 24 5.38 46.47 25.40
N LEU A 25 4.45 46.75 24.48
CA LEU A 25 3.30 45.89 24.18
C LEU A 25 3.45 45.04 22.90
N LEU A 26 4.63 45.08 22.26
CA LEU A 26 4.93 44.26 21.07
C LEU A 26 5.77 43.01 21.38
N LEU A 27 6.07 42.72 22.65
CA LEU A 27 6.87 41.55 23.06
C LEU A 27 6.10 40.48 23.87
N LEU A 28 4.80 40.64 24.09
CA LEU A 28 3.98 39.68 24.85
C LEU A 28 2.94 38.92 24.00
N GLY A 29 3.01 39.03 22.68
CA GLY A 29 1.99 38.51 21.77
C GLY A 29 2.50 37.57 20.68
N LEU A 30 3.67 36.94 20.83
CA LEU A 30 4.04 35.83 19.94
C LEU A 30 3.27 34.59 20.41
N PRO A 31 2.24 34.13 19.67
CA PRO A 31 1.62 32.85 19.98
C PRO A 31 2.73 31.80 19.87
N ALA A 32 2.89 30.99 20.92
CA ALA A 32 3.73 29.80 20.87
C ALA A 32 3.25 28.98 19.67
N LEU A 33 4.05 28.96 18.60
CA LEU A 33 3.77 28.11 17.45
C LEU A 33 3.65 26.69 18.00
N PRO A 34 2.54 25.97 17.74
CA PRO A 34 2.43 24.59 18.17
C PRO A 34 3.65 23.86 17.61
N GLY A 35 4.44 23.25 18.50
CA GLY A 35 5.64 22.53 18.11
C GLY A 35 5.27 21.57 16.99
N ARG A 36 5.89 21.76 15.82
CA ARG A 36 5.76 20.86 14.69
C ARG A 36 6.14 19.48 15.23
N ALA A 37 5.16 18.60 15.41
CA ALA A 37 5.45 17.20 15.73
C ALA A 37 6.44 16.73 14.66
N ALA A 38 7.63 16.29 15.10
CA ALA A 38 8.62 15.74 14.19
C ALA A 38 7.93 14.59 13.46
N ALA A 39 7.95 14.62 12.12
CA ALA A 39 7.52 13.47 11.35
C ALA A 39 8.32 12.25 11.83
N PRO A 40 7.69 11.08 11.98
CA PRO A 40 8.41 9.88 12.36
C PRO A 40 9.56 9.65 11.37
N PRO A 41 10.70 9.12 11.83
CA PRO A 41 11.82 8.82 10.93
C PRO A 41 11.32 7.96 9.77
N GLU A 42 11.74 8.28 8.54
CA GLU A 42 11.26 7.67 7.29
C GLU A 42 11.25 6.13 7.34
N GLY A 43 12.17 5.54 8.10
CA GLY A 43 12.27 4.10 8.37
C GLY A 43 11.12 3.46 9.15
N GLU A 44 10.54 4.18 10.12
CA GLU A 44 9.43 3.67 10.94
C GLU A 44 8.16 3.52 10.10
N SER A 45 7.90 4.51 9.23
CA SER A 45 6.79 4.47 8.25
C SER A 45 6.97 3.33 7.25
N ALA A 46 8.18 3.11 6.74
CA ALA A 46 8.44 2.04 5.78
C ALA A 46 8.27 0.64 6.41
N ARG A 47 8.71 0.42 7.65
CA ARG A 47 8.46 -0.85 8.35
C ARG A 47 6.98 -1.07 8.65
N ALA A 48 6.25 -0.02 9.03
CA ALA A 48 4.81 -0.11 9.23
C ALA A 48 4.09 -0.52 7.94
N THR A 49 4.47 0.06 6.79
CA THR A 49 3.94 -0.35 5.48
C THR A 49 4.31 -1.80 5.13
N ALA A 50 5.56 -2.21 5.37
CA ALA A 50 5.97 -3.60 5.12
C ALA A 50 5.21 -4.60 6.02
N ALA A 51 4.89 -4.22 7.25
CA ALA A 51 4.14 -5.05 8.19
C ALA A 51 2.69 -5.35 7.73
N ILE A 52 2.13 -4.56 6.80
CA ILE A 52 0.79 -4.79 6.24
C ILE A 52 0.66 -6.22 5.72
N CYS A 53 1.63 -6.71 4.95
CA CYS A 53 1.59 -8.05 4.39
C CYS A 53 1.62 -9.15 5.44
N ASP A 54 2.32 -8.94 6.55
CA ASP A 54 2.33 -9.90 7.66
C ASP A 54 1.02 -9.90 8.45
N ILE A 55 0.40 -8.73 8.63
CA ILE A 55 -0.89 -8.59 9.31
C ILE A 55 -1.98 -9.31 8.52
N VAL A 56 -2.07 -9.07 7.21
CA VAL A 56 -3.07 -9.73 6.36
C VAL A 56 -2.79 -11.22 6.16
N ALA A 57 -1.51 -11.64 6.17
CA ALA A 57 -1.16 -13.07 6.20
C ALA A 57 -1.65 -13.75 7.48
N ARG A 58 -1.59 -13.07 8.64
CA ARG A 58 -2.14 -13.59 9.90
C ARG A 58 -3.65 -13.76 9.83
N GLU A 59 -4.36 -12.75 9.36
CA GLU A 59 -5.81 -12.80 9.24
C GLU A 59 -6.24 -13.94 8.32
N ALA A 60 -5.68 -14.01 7.12
CA ALA A 60 -5.99 -15.05 6.15
C ALA A 60 -5.62 -16.45 6.67
N ALA A 61 -4.53 -16.60 7.43
CA ALA A 61 -4.18 -17.87 8.07
C ALA A 61 -5.23 -18.31 9.10
N GLN A 62 -5.71 -17.38 9.92
CA GLN A 62 -6.75 -17.66 10.93
C GLN A 62 -8.08 -18.05 10.29
N GLU A 63 -8.45 -17.42 9.17
CA GLU A 63 -9.70 -17.68 8.46
C GLU A 63 -9.67 -19.01 7.67
N SER A 64 -8.53 -19.33 7.05
CA SER A 64 -8.43 -20.47 6.11
C SER A 64 -7.87 -21.75 6.72
N GLY A 65 -7.12 -21.66 7.83
CA GLY A 65 -6.34 -22.76 8.38
C GLY A 65 -5.00 -23.01 7.66
N VAL A 66 -4.64 -22.24 6.63
CA VAL A 66 -3.29 -22.28 6.05
C VAL A 66 -2.28 -21.85 7.13
N PRO A 67 -1.17 -22.59 7.34
CA PRO A 67 -0.18 -22.21 8.33
C PRO A 67 0.37 -20.79 8.10
N LEU A 68 0.47 -20.00 9.18
CA LEU A 68 0.93 -18.61 9.09
C LEU A 68 2.34 -18.49 8.48
N ASP A 69 3.22 -19.43 8.79
CA ASP A 69 4.58 -19.45 8.24
C ASP A 69 4.59 -19.71 6.72
N VAL A 70 3.60 -20.43 6.17
CA VAL A 70 3.40 -20.57 4.72
C VAL A 70 3.04 -19.23 4.10
N LEU A 71 1.99 -18.55 4.57
CA LEU A 71 1.58 -17.26 4.00
C LEU A 71 2.66 -16.18 4.12
N ARG A 72 3.37 -16.15 5.25
CA ARG A 72 4.50 -15.23 5.44
C ARG A 72 5.67 -15.53 4.51
N ALA A 73 5.96 -16.81 4.24
CA ALA A 73 7.00 -17.19 3.30
C ALA A 73 6.61 -16.84 1.85
N ILE A 74 5.34 -16.99 1.47
CA ILE A 74 4.84 -16.57 0.15
C ILE A 74 5.06 -15.07 -0.05
N THR A 75 4.59 -14.21 0.86
CA THR A 75 4.73 -12.74 0.67
C THR A 75 6.17 -12.28 0.47
N ARG A 76 7.14 -12.95 1.13
CA ARG A 76 8.58 -12.68 0.98
C ARG A 76 9.19 -13.30 -0.27
N THR A 77 8.67 -14.42 -0.72
CA THR A 77 9.08 -15.03 -1.99
C THR A 77 8.66 -14.12 -3.14
N GLU A 78 7.46 -13.56 -3.05
CA GLU A 78 6.84 -12.70 -4.05
C GLU A 78 7.40 -11.27 -4.04
N THR A 79 7.28 -10.55 -2.92
CA THR A 79 7.52 -9.09 -2.87
C THR A 79 8.73 -8.70 -2.01
N GLY A 80 9.42 -9.70 -1.46
CA GLY A 80 10.48 -9.48 -0.48
C GLY A 80 11.61 -8.60 -0.99
N ARG A 81 11.94 -7.56 -0.23
CA ARG A 81 13.03 -6.62 -0.52
C ARG A 81 13.84 -6.32 0.74
N LYS A 82 15.11 -5.93 0.55
CA LYS A 82 15.94 -5.44 1.65
C LYS A 82 15.50 -4.02 2.03
N LEU A 83 15.15 -3.83 3.29
CA LEU A 83 14.81 -2.54 3.90
C LEU A 83 15.49 -2.49 5.26
N GLU A 84 16.39 -1.52 5.45
CA GLU A 84 17.11 -1.29 6.73
C GLU A 84 17.79 -2.55 7.30
N GLY A 85 18.39 -3.37 6.44
CA GLY A 85 19.06 -4.61 6.84
C GLY A 85 18.13 -5.80 7.07
N ALA A 86 16.81 -5.63 7.03
CA ALA A 86 15.83 -6.71 7.09
C ALA A 86 15.29 -7.08 5.69
N PHE A 87 14.88 -8.34 5.51
CA PHE A 87 14.19 -8.78 4.30
C PHE A 87 12.69 -8.83 4.58
N LEU A 88 11.95 -7.84 4.05
CA LEU A 88 10.55 -7.60 4.37
C LEU A 88 9.67 -7.63 3.11
N PRO A 89 8.42 -8.15 3.20
CA PRO A 89 7.46 -8.07 2.11
C PRO A 89 6.97 -6.63 1.91
N TRP A 90 6.32 -6.35 0.78
CA TRP A 90 5.82 -5.02 0.47
C TRP A 90 4.46 -5.06 -0.25
N PRO A 91 3.44 -4.35 0.27
CA PRO A 91 2.07 -4.48 -0.21
C PRO A 91 1.85 -3.81 -1.57
N TRP A 92 2.50 -2.69 -1.83
CA TRP A 92 2.26 -1.89 -3.04
C TRP A 92 3.25 -2.31 -4.13
N THR A 93 3.18 -3.58 -4.51
CA THR A 93 4.09 -4.20 -5.48
C THR A 93 3.31 -4.58 -6.74
N ILE A 94 3.86 -4.23 -7.91
CA ILE A 94 3.37 -4.70 -9.21
C ILE A 94 4.51 -5.34 -9.96
N ASN A 95 4.28 -6.53 -10.48
CA ASN A 95 5.14 -7.13 -11.48
C ASN A 95 4.47 -7.00 -12.85
N MET A 96 5.05 -6.19 -13.73
CA MET A 96 4.56 -5.97 -15.09
C MET A 96 5.46 -6.74 -16.05
N GLU A 97 5.00 -7.91 -16.51
CA GLU A 97 5.72 -8.75 -17.50
C GLU A 97 7.17 -9.08 -17.09
N GLY A 98 7.39 -9.41 -15.83
CA GLY A 98 8.70 -9.74 -15.27
C GLY A 98 9.45 -8.54 -14.67
N LYS A 99 8.93 -7.32 -14.84
CA LYS A 99 9.47 -6.11 -14.21
C LYS A 99 8.76 -5.81 -12.89
N GLY A 100 9.40 -6.19 -11.79
CA GLY A 100 8.98 -5.82 -10.43
C GLY A 100 9.13 -4.33 -10.14
N LEU A 101 8.08 -3.72 -9.58
CA LEU A 101 7.97 -2.32 -9.20
C LEU A 101 7.37 -2.23 -7.79
N TRP A 102 7.98 -1.40 -6.94
CA TRP A 102 7.54 -1.16 -5.57
C TRP A 102 7.20 0.32 -5.41
N PHE A 103 5.96 0.61 -5.03
CA PHE A 103 5.44 1.96 -4.86
C PHE A 103 5.33 2.33 -3.39
N ASP A 104 5.30 3.62 -3.07
CA ASP A 104 5.21 4.06 -1.68
C ASP A 104 3.76 4.04 -1.17
N SER A 105 2.79 4.08 -2.08
CA SER A 105 1.35 4.12 -1.75
C SER A 105 0.49 3.19 -2.63
N PRO A 106 -0.69 2.77 -2.14
CA PRO A 106 -1.64 2.01 -2.94
C PRO A 106 -2.15 2.82 -4.14
N SER A 107 -2.31 4.14 -3.99
CA SER A 107 -2.77 5.03 -5.07
C SER A 107 -1.81 5.07 -6.25
N GLU A 108 -0.49 5.11 -5.99
CA GLU A 108 0.53 5.10 -7.05
C GLU A 108 0.55 3.77 -7.79
N ALA A 109 0.53 2.65 -7.04
CA ALA A 109 0.46 1.33 -7.63
C ALA A 109 -0.79 1.18 -8.51
N LEU A 110 -1.95 1.58 -8.00
CA LEU A 110 -3.21 1.50 -8.74
C LEU A 110 -3.25 2.41 -9.97
N ALA A 111 -2.72 3.63 -9.87
CA ALA A 111 -2.60 4.52 -11.02
C ALA A 111 -1.73 3.90 -12.11
N TYR A 112 -0.59 3.29 -11.74
CA TYR A 112 0.26 2.56 -12.66
C TYR A 112 -0.46 1.37 -13.31
N ALA A 113 -1.10 0.51 -12.51
CA ALA A 113 -1.84 -0.65 -13.00
C ALA A 113 -2.94 -0.25 -14.00
N ARG A 114 -3.75 0.76 -13.65
CA ARG A 114 -4.82 1.27 -14.51
C ARG A 114 -4.29 1.81 -15.84
N ALA A 115 -3.20 2.59 -15.81
CA ALA A 115 -2.59 3.12 -17.02
C ALA A 115 -2.12 2.00 -17.94
N ARG A 116 -1.36 1.02 -17.42
CA ARG A 116 -0.89 -0.12 -18.22
C ARG A 116 -2.04 -0.98 -18.74
N HIS A 117 -3.07 -1.21 -17.93
CA HIS A 117 -4.26 -1.94 -18.36
C HIS A 117 -5.01 -1.21 -19.48
N ALA A 118 -5.15 0.12 -19.40
CA ALA A 118 -5.75 0.94 -20.45
C ALA A 118 -4.92 0.91 -21.75
N GLU A 119 -3.59 0.81 -21.64
CA GLU A 119 -2.66 0.64 -22.77
C GLU A 119 -2.66 -0.79 -23.36
N GLY A 120 -3.41 -1.73 -22.76
CA GLY A 120 -3.59 -3.09 -23.28
C GLY A 120 -2.89 -4.19 -22.50
N ALA A 121 -2.18 -3.88 -21.41
CA ALA A 121 -1.57 -4.91 -20.56
C ALA A 121 -2.65 -5.83 -19.97
N ARG A 122 -2.43 -7.15 -20.04
CA ARG A 122 -3.38 -8.16 -19.54
C ARG A 122 -2.73 -9.22 -18.64
N SER A 123 -1.41 -9.18 -18.46
CA SER A 123 -0.68 -10.09 -17.56
C SER A 123 0.24 -9.28 -16.66
N PHE A 124 -0.11 -9.21 -15.38
CA PHE A 124 0.66 -8.52 -14.36
C PHE A 124 0.21 -9.00 -12.98
N ASP A 125 1.12 -8.93 -12.00
CA ASP A 125 0.89 -9.38 -10.64
C ASP A 125 0.70 -8.21 -9.70
N MET A 126 -0.13 -8.38 -8.66
CA MET A 126 -0.48 -7.30 -7.75
C MET A 126 -0.47 -7.73 -6.28
N GLY A 127 -0.02 -6.82 -5.42
CA GLY A 127 -0.20 -6.93 -3.98
C GLY A 127 0.84 -7.79 -3.27
N CYS A 128 0.63 -8.00 -1.97
CA CYS A 128 1.49 -8.79 -1.08
C CYS A 128 1.78 -10.21 -1.60
N PHE A 129 0.79 -10.83 -2.25
CA PHE A 129 0.84 -12.22 -2.72
C PHE A 129 1.01 -12.34 -4.23
N GLN A 130 1.23 -11.22 -4.94
CA GLN A 130 1.47 -11.16 -6.39
C GLN A 130 0.48 -12.02 -7.18
N VAL A 131 -0.81 -11.87 -6.89
CA VAL A 131 -1.86 -12.54 -7.67
C VAL A 131 -1.85 -11.99 -9.09
N ASN A 132 -1.84 -12.87 -10.09
CA ASN A 132 -1.76 -12.48 -11.50
C ASN A 132 -3.14 -12.15 -12.07
N PHE A 133 -3.25 -10.97 -12.70
CA PHE A 133 -4.51 -10.45 -13.25
C PHE A 133 -5.05 -11.28 -14.41
N ARG A 134 -4.18 -11.81 -15.28
CA ARG A 134 -4.58 -12.58 -16.47
C ARG A 134 -5.39 -13.82 -16.09
N TRP A 135 -4.95 -14.48 -15.03
CA TRP A 135 -5.43 -15.81 -14.66
C TRP A 135 -6.48 -15.77 -13.55
N HIS A 136 -6.41 -14.76 -12.68
CA HIS A 136 -7.22 -14.72 -11.46
C HIS A 136 -7.98 -13.40 -11.28
N GLY A 137 -7.84 -12.44 -12.19
CA GLY A 137 -8.48 -11.13 -12.10
C GLY A 137 -10.00 -11.21 -12.03
N GLU A 138 -10.62 -12.25 -12.60
CA GLU A 138 -12.07 -12.46 -12.58
C GLU A 138 -12.64 -12.77 -11.18
N HIS A 139 -11.79 -13.14 -10.22
CA HIS A 139 -12.20 -13.37 -8.83
C HIS A 139 -12.26 -12.09 -7.99
N PHE A 140 -11.96 -10.94 -8.61
CA PHE A 140 -12.01 -9.62 -7.98
C PHE A 140 -12.96 -8.71 -8.77
N ALA A 141 -13.73 -7.89 -8.09
CA ALA A 141 -14.64 -6.93 -8.70
C ALA A 141 -13.88 -5.77 -9.37
N SER A 142 -12.62 -5.51 -9.00
CA SER A 142 -11.79 -4.45 -9.58
C SER A 142 -10.31 -4.61 -9.28
N LEU A 143 -9.46 -3.83 -9.96
CA LEU A 143 -8.04 -3.71 -9.64
C LEU A 143 -7.81 -3.16 -8.22
N ASP A 144 -8.72 -2.32 -7.71
CA ASP A 144 -8.66 -1.79 -6.34
C ASP A 144 -8.86 -2.90 -5.32
N GLU A 145 -9.82 -3.79 -5.53
CA GLU A 145 -10.01 -4.97 -4.68
C GLU A 145 -8.84 -5.96 -4.80
N MET A 146 -8.30 -6.15 -6.00
CA MET A 146 -7.14 -7.02 -6.22
C MET A 146 -5.86 -6.52 -5.52
N MET A 147 -5.69 -5.19 -5.40
CA MET A 147 -4.61 -4.56 -4.64
C MET A 147 -4.89 -4.48 -3.13
N ASP A 148 -6.17 -4.57 -2.71
CA ASP A 148 -6.51 -4.56 -1.28
C ASP A 148 -5.76 -5.69 -0.56
N PRO A 149 -4.94 -5.40 0.47
CA PRO A 149 -4.08 -6.41 1.08
C PRO A 149 -4.85 -7.59 1.66
N LEU A 150 -6.06 -7.38 2.19
CA LEU A 150 -6.84 -8.44 2.81
C LEU A 150 -7.52 -9.32 1.77
N ALA A 151 -8.15 -8.73 0.75
CA ALA A 151 -8.74 -9.47 -0.36
C ALA A 151 -7.67 -10.29 -1.11
N ASN A 152 -6.49 -9.69 -1.36
CA ASN A 152 -5.34 -10.35 -1.93
C ASN A 152 -4.88 -11.56 -1.10
N ALA A 153 -4.77 -11.40 0.22
CA ALA A 153 -4.37 -12.46 1.15
C ALA A 153 -5.39 -13.60 1.22
N ARG A 154 -6.69 -13.27 1.32
CA ARG A 154 -7.79 -14.25 1.35
C ARG A 154 -7.83 -15.08 0.08
N TYR A 155 -7.65 -14.43 -1.08
CA TYR A 155 -7.58 -15.13 -2.35
C TYR A 155 -6.41 -16.11 -2.37
N ALA A 156 -5.20 -15.63 -2.04
CA ALA A 156 -4.00 -16.47 -2.03
C ALA A 156 -4.13 -17.66 -1.06
N ALA A 157 -4.70 -17.45 0.13
CA ALA A 157 -4.90 -18.51 1.11
C ALA A 157 -5.87 -19.59 0.64
N ARG A 158 -6.99 -19.22 0.00
CA ARG A 158 -7.89 -20.21 -0.62
C ARG A 158 -7.19 -21.00 -1.71
N PHE A 159 -6.49 -20.31 -2.62
CA PHE A 159 -5.79 -20.96 -3.72
C PHE A 159 -4.69 -21.92 -3.23
N LEU A 160 -3.90 -21.52 -2.22
CA LEU A 160 -2.92 -22.39 -1.58
C LEU A 160 -3.56 -23.60 -0.90
N SER A 161 -4.76 -23.46 -0.33
CA SER A 161 -5.49 -24.57 0.28
C SER A 161 -5.92 -25.61 -0.76
N GLU A 162 -6.37 -25.16 -1.94
CA GLU A 162 -6.71 -26.03 -3.07
C GLU A 162 -5.47 -26.80 -3.56
N LEU A 163 -4.35 -26.11 -3.74
CA LEU A 163 -3.08 -26.73 -4.15
C LEU A 163 -2.53 -27.68 -3.08
N TYR A 164 -2.74 -27.39 -1.81
CA TYR A 164 -2.40 -28.30 -0.72
C TYR A 164 -3.30 -29.53 -0.71
N ALA A 165 -4.59 -29.39 -0.98
CA ALA A 165 -5.49 -30.53 -1.10
C ALA A 165 -5.09 -31.47 -2.26
N GLU A 166 -4.52 -30.94 -3.34
CA GLU A 166 -3.96 -31.74 -4.44
C GLU A 166 -2.64 -32.44 -4.07
N SER A 167 -1.75 -31.75 -3.34
CA SER A 167 -0.35 -32.19 -3.18
C SER A 167 -0.01 -32.82 -1.83
N GLY A 168 -0.75 -32.49 -0.76
CA GLY A 168 -0.48 -32.91 0.62
C GLY A 168 0.77 -32.28 1.25
N ASP A 169 1.50 -31.44 0.54
CA ASP A 169 2.76 -30.83 0.98
C ASP A 169 2.80 -29.34 0.66
N TRP A 170 3.18 -28.53 1.66
CA TRP A 170 3.18 -27.08 1.54
C TRP A 170 4.27 -26.54 0.62
N VAL A 171 5.41 -27.22 0.48
CA VAL A 171 6.46 -26.80 -0.46
C VAL A 171 5.99 -27.05 -1.90
N THR A 172 5.34 -28.17 -2.14
CA THR A 172 4.75 -28.53 -3.44
C THR A 172 3.58 -27.59 -3.78
N ALA A 173 2.68 -27.33 -2.84
CA ALA A 173 1.60 -26.35 -3.01
C ALA A 173 2.14 -24.95 -3.34
N ALA A 174 3.16 -24.47 -2.63
CA ALA A 174 3.82 -23.20 -2.95
C ALA A 174 4.51 -23.21 -4.31
N SER A 175 5.10 -24.33 -4.73
CA SER A 175 5.70 -24.46 -6.05
C SER A 175 4.66 -24.31 -7.16
N HIS A 176 3.51 -24.98 -7.01
CA HIS A 176 2.39 -24.89 -7.95
C HIS A 176 1.60 -23.59 -7.87
N TYR A 177 1.67 -22.88 -6.74
CA TYR A 177 1.15 -21.52 -6.63
C TYR A 177 1.82 -20.64 -7.69
N HIS A 178 3.15 -20.76 -7.82
CA HIS A 178 3.90 -20.04 -8.83
C HIS A 178 3.71 -20.63 -10.23
N SER A 179 4.09 -21.90 -10.44
CA SER A 179 4.15 -22.50 -11.78
C SER A 179 3.98 -24.02 -11.70
N ARG A 180 3.36 -24.60 -12.72
CA ARG A 180 3.31 -26.07 -12.89
C ARG A 180 4.42 -26.57 -13.82
N THR A 181 5.11 -25.68 -14.53
CA THR A 181 6.33 -26.01 -15.27
C THR A 181 7.43 -26.48 -14.30
N PRO A 182 7.95 -27.71 -14.43
CA PRO A 182 8.83 -28.32 -13.42
C PRO A 182 10.06 -27.49 -13.03
N GLU A 183 10.69 -26.83 -14.00
CA GLU A 183 11.88 -26.01 -13.75
C GLU A 183 11.56 -24.80 -12.85
N PHE A 184 10.48 -24.06 -13.15
CA PHE A 184 10.07 -22.87 -12.40
C PHE A 184 9.50 -23.25 -11.03
N ALA A 185 8.68 -24.32 -10.97
CA ALA A 185 8.16 -24.88 -9.74
C ALA A 185 9.30 -25.23 -8.76
N SER A 186 10.31 -25.97 -9.22
CA SER A 186 11.46 -26.39 -8.40
C SER A 186 12.25 -25.21 -7.85
N ARG A 187 12.56 -24.23 -8.72
CA ARG A 187 13.29 -23.01 -8.31
C ARG A 187 12.51 -22.18 -7.29
N TYR A 188 11.20 -22.04 -7.50
CA TYR A 188 10.34 -21.31 -6.58
C TYR A 188 10.23 -22.04 -5.23
N GLY A 189 9.93 -23.34 -5.24
CA GLY A 189 9.81 -24.17 -4.04
C GLY A 189 11.07 -24.14 -3.16
N ALA A 190 12.26 -24.21 -3.77
CA ALA A 190 13.51 -24.09 -3.04
C ALA A 190 13.68 -22.71 -2.37
N ARG A 191 13.31 -21.62 -3.07
CA ARG A 191 13.35 -20.26 -2.50
C ARG A 191 12.34 -20.12 -1.35
N PHE A 192 11.12 -20.61 -1.55
CA PHE A 192 10.06 -20.62 -0.55
C PHE A 192 10.49 -21.36 0.72
N ALA A 193 11.00 -22.60 0.58
CA ALA A 193 11.44 -23.42 1.71
C ALA A 193 12.55 -22.74 2.52
N ARG A 194 13.54 -22.15 1.84
CA ARG A 194 14.62 -21.38 2.49
C ARG A 194 14.06 -20.18 3.27
N LEU A 195 13.15 -19.41 2.66
CA LEU A 195 12.57 -18.24 3.31
C LEU A 195 11.72 -18.65 4.52
N ARG A 196 10.90 -19.69 4.39
CA ARG A 196 10.09 -20.25 5.48
C ARG A 196 10.93 -20.66 6.68
N ALA A 197 12.04 -21.37 6.44
CA ALA A 197 12.96 -21.79 7.50
C ALA A 197 13.69 -20.62 8.20
N SER A 198 13.79 -19.46 7.54
CA SER A 198 14.48 -18.27 8.05
C SER A 198 13.54 -17.18 8.61
N LEU A 199 12.24 -17.47 8.73
CA LEU A 199 11.27 -16.47 9.15
C LEU A 199 11.56 -15.99 10.58
N PRO A 200 11.62 -14.67 10.82
CA PRO A 200 11.67 -14.16 12.17
C PRO A 200 10.34 -14.43 12.89
N PRO A 201 10.34 -14.52 14.23
CA PRO A 201 9.11 -14.50 15.01
C PRO A 201 8.25 -13.30 14.64
N MET A 202 6.93 -13.46 14.66
CA MET A 202 6.04 -12.32 14.53
C MET A 202 6.05 -11.50 15.82
N PRO A 203 6.15 -10.17 15.77
CA PRO A 203 5.96 -9.33 16.95
C PRO A 203 4.56 -9.57 17.54
N GLU A 204 4.49 -9.84 18.84
CA GLU A 204 3.22 -10.02 19.55
C GLU A 204 2.37 -8.74 19.48
N GLY A 205 1.04 -8.88 19.39
CA GLY A 205 0.10 -7.74 19.43
C GLY A 205 -0.16 -6.99 18.11
N THR A 206 0.40 -7.42 16.98
CA THR A 206 0.21 -6.77 15.65
C THR A 206 -1.13 -7.12 14.97
N GLY A 207 -2.27 -6.79 15.58
CA GLY A 207 -3.59 -7.03 14.98
C GLY A 207 -3.98 -6.02 13.89
N PHE A 208 -5.02 -6.31 13.10
CA PHE A 208 -5.59 -5.40 12.08
C PHE A 208 -5.95 -4.01 12.63
N ALA A 209 -6.26 -3.90 13.93
CA ALA A 209 -6.51 -2.64 14.61
C ALA A 209 -5.32 -1.66 14.58
N ALA A 210 -4.10 -2.17 14.33
CA ALA A 210 -2.88 -1.39 14.22
C ALA A 210 -2.54 -0.95 12.77
N LEU A 211 -3.30 -1.39 11.76
CA LEU A 211 -3.14 -0.85 10.41
C LEU A 211 -3.61 0.61 10.39
N PRO A 212 -2.83 1.53 9.80
CA PRO A 212 -3.28 2.91 9.65
C PRO A 212 -4.57 2.93 8.83
N ARG A 213 -5.68 3.32 9.46
CA ARG A 213 -6.95 3.50 8.76
C ARG A 213 -6.80 4.68 7.80
N ARG A 214 -6.69 4.38 6.50
CA ARG A 214 -6.79 5.29 5.33
C ARG A 214 -6.06 6.64 5.42
N ALA A 215 -5.06 6.78 4.55
CA ALA A 215 -4.77 8.04 3.89
C ALA A 215 -5.94 8.38 2.93
N SER A 216 -6.97 9.04 3.45
CA SER A 216 -8.02 9.66 2.62
C SER A 216 -8.63 10.84 3.39
N GLU A 217 -7.83 11.88 3.58
CA GLU A 217 -8.32 13.23 3.75
C GLU A 217 -7.78 14.07 2.60
N VAL A 218 -8.41 13.92 1.44
CA VAL A 218 -8.38 14.96 0.41
C VAL A 218 -9.69 15.74 0.62
N PRO A 219 -9.66 17.06 0.88
CA PRO A 219 -10.88 17.82 1.03
C PRO A 219 -11.66 17.78 -0.30
N ALA A 220 -12.90 17.31 -0.23
CA ALA A 220 -13.82 17.27 -1.36
C ALA A 220 -14.24 18.69 -1.75
N THR A 221 -13.53 19.29 -2.70
CA THR A 221 -14.09 20.35 -3.55
C THR A 221 -13.86 19.99 -5.00
N VAL A 222 -14.70 19.10 -5.50
CA VAL A 222 -14.94 18.98 -6.94
C VAL A 222 -16.44 19.15 -7.14
N ALA A 223 -16.80 20.22 -7.83
CA ALA A 223 -18.17 20.51 -8.21
C ALA A 223 -18.71 19.40 -9.12
N MET A 224 -19.79 18.75 -8.68
CA MET A 224 -20.52 17.77 -9.46
C MET A 224 -21.30 18.49 -10.57
N VAL A 225 -20.90 18.31 -11.82
CA VAL A 225 -21.76 18.59 -12.98
C VAL A 225 -22.67 17.36 -13.14
N ALA A 226 -23.96 17.53 -12.84
CA ALA A 226 -24.97 16.50 -13.01
C ALA A 226 -25.26 16.27 -14.50
N LEU A 227 -25.13 15.02 -14.96
CA LEU A 227 -25.75 14.56 -16.21
C LEU A 227 -26.96 13.68 -15.86
N PRO A 228 -28.06 13.76 -16.63
CA PRO A 228 -29.29 13.05 -16.33
C PRO A 228 -29.17 11.54 -16.54
N TYR A 229 -29.55 10.78 -15.51
CA TYR A 229 -29.70 9.33 -15.46
C TYR A 229 -31.02 8.88 -16.10
N THR A 230 -30.97 7.85 -16.95
CA THR A 230 -32.15 7.13 -17.44
C THR A 230 -32.26 5.77 -16.72
N PRO A 231 -33.44 5.39 -16.18
CA PRO A 231 -33.61 4.10 -15.52
C PRO A 231 -33.97 3.01 -16.53
N GLY A 232 -33.32 1.85 -16.45
CA GLY A 232 -33.66 0.70 -17.28
C GLY A 232 -33.09 -0.63 -16.79
N ALA A 233 -34.01 -1.49 -16.35
CA ALA A 233 -33.93 -2.95 -16.21
C ALA A 233 -33.16 -3.55 -15.01
N VAL A 234 -33.97 -4.03 -14.07
CA VAL A 234 -33.69 -5.09 -13.10
C VAL A 234 -33.50 -6.41 -13.84
N SER A 235 -32.48 -7.20 -13.46
CA SER A 235 -32.47 -8.64 -13.74
C SER A 235 -31.94 -9.44 -12.56
N LEU A 236 -32.65 -10.54 -12.33
CA LEU A 236 -32.64 -11.51 -11.25
C LEU A 236 -31.25 -12.06 -10.87
N VAL A 237 -31.05 -12.20 -9.56
CA VAL A 237 -30.11 -13.15 -8.96
C VAL A 237 -30.70 -14.57 -9.09
N LEU A 238 -29.87 -15.53 -9.49
CA LEU A 238 -30.04 -16.94 -9.16
C LEU A 238 -28.71 -17.51 -8.65
N PRO A 239 -28.68 -18.25 -7.55
CA PRO A 239 -27.53 -19.03 -7.14
C PRO A 239 -27.59 -20.44 -7.73
N ALA A 240 -26.46 -20.98 -8.18
CA ALA A 240 -26.23 -22.41 -8.34
C ALA A 240 -24.71 -22.61 -8.33
N ALA A 241 -24.09 -23.26 -7.35
CA ALA A 241 -24.21 -24.64 -6.85
C ALA A 241 -22.96 -25.42 -7.26
N SER A 242 -22.49 -26.20 -6.30
CA SER A 242 -21.26 -26.96 -6.23
C SER A 242 -21.15 -28.08 -7.26
N GLY A 243 -19.90 -28.40 -7.63
CA GLY A 243 -19.47 -29.76 -7.94
C GLY A 243 -19.20 -30.08 -9.40
N GLY A 244 -17.95 -30.46 -9.71
CA GLY A 244 -17.66 -31.32 -10.86
C GLY A 244 -16.27 -31.16 -11.46
N LEU A 245 -15.45 -32.21 -11.31
CA LEU A 245 -14.17 -32.51 -11.97
C LEU A 245 -12.95 -31.69 -11.51
N LEU A 246 -11.99 -32.38 -10.89
CA LEU A 246 -10.66 -31.91 -10.49
C LEU A 246 -9.88 -31.42 -11.71
N THR A 247 -10.22 -30.22 -12.18
CA THR A 247 -9.34 -29.47 -13.07
C THR A 247 -8.24 -28.93 -12.18
N PRO A 248 -6.96 -29.25 -12.45
CA PRO A 248 -5.86 -28.73 -11.67
C PRO A 248 -5.96 -27.21 -11.61
N ALA A 249 -5.88 -26.65 -10.40
CA ALA A 249 -5.93 -25.20 -10.23
C ALA A 249 -4.77 -24.55 -11.02
N ARG A 250 -5.08 -23.51 -11.80
CA ARG A 250 -4.12 -22.85 -12.70
C ARG A 250 -3.09 -22.05 -11.89
N PRO A 251 -1.78 -22.21 -12.15
CA PRO A 251 -0.74 -21.45 -11.48
C PRO A 251 -0.77 -19.96 -11.86
N LEU A 252 -0.04 -19.14 -11.11
CA LEU A 252 0.06 -17.69 -11.38
C LEU A 252 0.71 -17.35 -12.75
N PHE A 253 1.49 -18.26 -13.35
CA PHE A 253 2.33 -17.93 -14.50
C PHE A 253 2.18 -18.86 -15.73
N ASP A 254 1.43 -19.97 -15.66
CA ASP A 254 1.24 -20.92 -16.78
C ASP A 254 -0.23 -21.19 -17.14
#